data_AF-A0A7C5WVY8-F1
#
_entry.id   AF-A0A7C5WVY8-F1
#
_cell.length_a   1.000
_cell.length_b   1.000
_cell.length_c   1.000
_cell.angle_alpha   90.00
_cell.angle_beta   90.00
_cell.angle_gamma   90.00
#
_symmetry.space_group_name_H-M   'P 1'
#
loop_
_entity.id
_entity.type
_entity.pdbx_description
1 polymer ?
#
loop_
_entity_poly.entity_id
_entity_poly.type
_entity_poly.pdbx_seq_one_letter_code
_entity_poly.pdbx_strand_id
1 'polypeptide(L)'
;GLEMGLFPIGETIAFDLTAMKNNLLIYLFAFLIGFSTTMAEPSLLAIAIKAEEISEGNIKQTRLRAVVALGVAVGIALGAYRIVAGDPIHYYIITGYLLVIGFTYFAPDYIIPIAYDSGGVTTSTVTVPLVAALGLGLAENIDGRNPLIDGFGLIAFASLFPMLTVMGYGIYAEYYKNKLTTKEERR
;
A
#
# COMPACT_ATOMS: atom_id res chain seq x y z
N GLY A 1 1.84 24.42 5.87
CA GLY A 1 2.00 23.87 4.52
C GLY A 1 0.97 22.80 4.27
N LEU A 2 1.18 21.60 4.83
CA LEU A 2 0.26 20.46 4.72
C LEU A 2 -1.08 20.69 5.43
N GLU A 3 -1.09 21.19 6.68
CA GLU A 3 -2.31 21.52 7.44
C GLU A 3 -3.16 22.63 6.82
N MET A 4 -2.54 23.63 6.20
CA MET A 4 -3.28 24.75 5.58
C MET A 4 -3.62 24.52 4.10
N GLY A 5 -3.19 23.41 3.50
CA GLY A 5 -3.39 23.15 2.08
C GLY A 5 -3.91 21.76 1.77
N LEU A 6 -3.18 20.73 2.19
CA LEU A 6 -3.41 19.35 1.80
C LEU A 6 -4.51 18.66 2.61
N PHE A 7 -4.55 18.91 3.92
CA PHE A 7 -5.61 18.40 4.80
C PHE A 7 -7.00 18.96 4.46
N PRO A 8 -7.20 20.29 4.28
CA PRO A 8 -8.49 20.85 3.89
C PRO A 8 -9.02 20.32 2.56
N ILE A 9 -8.13 20.07 1.59
CA ILE A 9 -8.50 19.47 0.30
C ILE A 9 -8.97 18.02 0.50
N GLY A 10 -8.23 17.23 1.28
CA GLY A 10 -8.61 15.84 1.57
C GLY A 10 -9.93 15.73 2.33
N GLU A 11 -10.15 16.60 3.32
CA GLU A 11 -11.41 16.70 4.07
C GLU A 11 -12.59 17.08 3.18
N THR A 12 -12.43 18.09 2.31
CA THR A 12 -13.49 18.51 1.36
C THR A 12 -13.86 17.37 0.40
N ILE A 13 -12.85 16.67 -0.15
CA ILE A 13 -13.10 15.54 -1.04
C ILE A 13 -13.78 14.39 -0.30
N ALA A 14 -13.36 14.10 0.92
CA ALA A 14 -13.98 13.06 1.75
C ALA A 14 -15.43 13.40 2.11
N PHE A 15 -15.72 14.67 2.41
CA PHE A 15 -17.08 15.17 2.61
C PHE A 15 -17.95 14.95 1.36
N ASP A 16 -17.49 15.37 0.18
CA ASP A 16 -18.23 15.18 -1.06
C ASP A 16 -18.46 13.70 -1.37
N LEU A 17 -17.44 12.85 -1.20
CA LEU A 17 -17.54 11.41 -1.42
C LEU A 17 -18.53 10.72 -0.48
N THR A 18 -18.56 11.10 0.80
CA THR A 18 -19.50 10.56 1.78
C THR A 18 -20.92 11.09 1.54
N ALA A 19 -21.08 12.36 1.15
CA ALA A 19 -22.36 12.96 0.79
C ALA A 19 -23.03 12.28 -0.42
N MET A 20 -22.24 11.72 -1.35
CA MET A 20 -22.76 10.94 -2.49
C MET A 20 -23.42 9.61 -2.08
N LYS A 21 -23.26 9.15 -0.83
CA LYS A 21 -23.81 7.88 -0.30
C LYS A 21 -23.50 6.65 -1.17
N ASN A 22 -22.35 6.66 -1.86
CA ASN A 22 -21.91 5.58 -2.71
C ASN A 22 -20.54 5.06 -2.26
N ASN A 23 -20.58 3.97 -1.49
CA ASN A 23 -19.38 3.37 -0.90
C ASN A 23 -18.37 2.91 -1.96
N LEU A 24 -18.84 2.50 -3.15
CA LEU A 24 -17.93 2.09 -4.23
C LEU A 24 -17.06 3.24 -4.71
N LEU A 25 -17.60 4.47 -4.75
CA LEU A 25 -16.83 5.66 -5.11
C LEU A 25 -15.77 5.99 -4.06
N ILE A 26 -16.10 5.84 -2.77
CA ILE A 26 -15.12 5.99 -1.68
C ILE A 26 -13.95 5.02 -1.89
N TYR A 27 -14.24 3.74 -2.14
CA TYR A 27 -13.20 2.71 -2.28
C TYR A 27 -12.37 2.89 -3.55
N LEU A 28 -13.02 3.23 -4.67
CA LEU A 28 -12.34 3.49 -5.94
C LEU A 28 -11.46 4.75 -5.84
N PHE A 29 -11.95 5.81 -5.20
CA PHE A 29 -11.16 7.01 -4.97
C PHE A 29 -9.94 6.72 -4.09
N ALA A 30 -10.17 6.01 -2.97
CA ALA A 30 -9.12 5.59 -2.06
C ALA A 30 -8.04 4.75 -2.78
N PHE A 31 -8.46 3.82 -3.65
CA PHE A 31 -7.57 3.05 -4.52
C PHE A 31 -6.76 3.95 -5.45
N LEU A 32 -7.43 4.84 -6.20
CA LEU A 32 -6.79 5.69 -7.21
C LEU A 32 -5.80 6.68 -6.58
N ILE A 33 -6.16 7.29 -5.45
CA ILE A 33 -5.24 8.17 -4.71
C ILE A 33 -4.07 7.38 -4.16
N GLY A 34 -4.30 6.20 -3.56
CA GLY A 34 -3.23 5.34 -3.06
C GLY A 34 -2.24 4.96 -4.15
N PHE A 35 -2.74 4.57 -5.31
CA PHE A 35 -1.90 4.25 -6.47
C PHE A 35 -1.12 5.47 -6.96
N SER A 36 -1.81 6.59 -7.17
CA SER A 36 -1.23 7.80 -7.80
C SER A 36 -0.15 8.44 -6.94
N THR A 37 -0.40 8.53 -5.63
CA THR A 37 0.54 9.12 -4.67
C THR A 37 1.79 8.27 -4.52
N THR A 38 1.61 6.96 -4.40
CA THR A 38 2.73 6.02 -4.33
C THR A 38 3.56 6.02 -5.61
N MET A 39 2.92 6.11 -6.78
CA MET A 39 3.64 6.26 -8.05
C MET A 39 4.42 7.57 -8.14
N ALA A 40 3.90 8.65 -7.54
CA ALA A 40 4.56 9.96 -7.49
C ALA A 40 5.68 10.06 -6.44
N GLU A 41 5.78 9.09 -5.52
CA GLU A 41 6.68 9.14 -4.38
C GLU A 41 8.17 8.99 -4.80
N PRO A 42 9.02 10.00 -4.55
CA PRO A 42 10.44 9.95 -4.90
C PRO A 42 11.22 8.92 -4.09
N SER A 43 10.84 8.69 -2.83
CA SER A 43 11.46 7.68 -1.96
C SER A 43 11.30 6.27 -2.55
N LEU A 44 10.14 5.98 -3.15
CA LEU A 44 9.91 4.70 -3.84
C LEU A 44 10.81 4.56 -5.08
N LEU A 45 11.00 5.66 -5.82
CA LEU A 45 11.88 5.67 -6.98
C LEU A 45 13.30 5.28 -6.58
N ALA A 46 13.81 5.83 -5.48
CA ALA A 46 15.16 5.54 -4.98
C ALA A 46 15.33 4.06 -4.59
N ILE A 47 14.39 3.49 -3.84
CA ILE A 47 14.41 2.07 -3.48
C ILE A 47 14.31 1.19 -4.73
N ALA A 48 13.50 1.57 -5.70
CA ALA A 48 13.33 0.78 -6.91
C ALA A 48 14.59 0.77 -7.81
N ILE A 49 15.34 1.88 -7.85
CA ILE A 49 16.65 1.94 -8.52
C ILE A 49 17.64 1.03 -7.79
N LYS A 50 17.71 1.13 -6.46
CA LYS A 50 18.63 0.32 -5.65
C LYS A 50 18.32 -1.18 -5.76
N ALA A 51 17.04 -1.55 -5.78
CA ALA A 51 16.59 -2.91 -6.00
C ALA A 51 17.00 -3.44 -7.39
N GLU A 52 16.92 -2.62 -8.44
CA GLU A 52 17.36 -3.01 -9.78
C GLU A 52 18.88 -3.23 -9.84
N GLU A 53 19.67 -2.37 -9.19
CA GLU A 53 21.13 -2.53 -9.07
C GLU A 53 21.53 -3.80 -8.32
N ILE A 54 20.95 -4.04 -7.14
CA ILE A 54 21.31 -5.19 -6.27
C ILE A 54 20.82 -6.52 -6.86
N SER A 55 19.71 -6.51 -7.60
CA SER A 55 19.18 -7.72 -8.23
C SER A 55 19.82 -8.04 -9.59
N GLU A 56 20.87 -7.34 -9.99
CA GLU A 56 21.52 -7.46 -11.30
C GLU A 56 20.52 -7.34 -12.47
N GLY A 57 19.52 -6.47 -12.32
CA GLY A 57 18.48 -6.25 -13.34
C GLY A 57 17.33 -7.26 -13.35
N ASN A 58 17.31 -8.25 -12.45
CA ASN A 58 16.19 -9.20 -12.33
C ASN A 58 14.90 -8.49 -11.92
N ILE A 59 14.99 -7.54 -10.99
CA ILE A 59 13.88 -6.64 -10.64
C ILE A 59 14.01 -5.38 -11.49
N LYS A 60 12.98 -5.05 -12.27
CA LYS A 60 12.95 -3.76 -12.99
C LYS A 60 12.30 -2.70 -12.09
N GLN A 61 12.93 -1.54 -11.99
CA GLN A 61 12.46 -0.39 -11.22
C GLN A 61 10.97 -0.08 -11.49
N THR A 62 10.56 0.01 -12.76
CA THR A 62 9.17 0.31 -13.14
C THR A 62 8.18 -0.74 -12.65
N ARG A 63 8.55 -2.03 -12.72
CA ARG A 63 7.70 -3.14 -12.28
C ARG A 63 7.53 -3.12 -10.77
N LEU A 64 8.63 -2.94 -10.03
CA LEU A 64 8.59 -2.86 -8.57
C LEU A 64 7.73 -1.70 -8.10
N ARG A 65 7.88 -0.51 -8.71
CA ARG A 65 7.04 0.66 -8.39
C ARG A 65 5.56 0.38 -8.59
N ALA A 66 5.19 -0.24 -9.71
CA ALA A 66 3.80 -0.58 -9.99
C ALA A 66 3.24 -1.61 -8.98
N VAL A 67 4.03 -2.61 -8.59
CA VAL A 67 3.65 -3.63 -7.58
C VAL A 67 3.44 -3.01 -6.21
N VAL A 68 4.32 -2.09 -5.80
CA VAL A 68 4.19 -1.35 -4.54
C VAL A 68 2.95 -0.46 -4.58
N ALA A 69 2.80 0.36 -5.62
CA ALA A 69 1.65 1.25 -5.78
C ALA A 69 0.31 0.49 -5.80
N LEU A 70 0.27 -0.68 -6.43
CA LEU A 70 -0.91 -1.55 -6.41
C LEU A 70 -1.19 -2.08 -4.99
N GLY A 71 -0.15 -2.49 -4.25
CA GLY A 71 -0.28 -2.89 -2.84
C GLY A 71 -0.86 -1.76 -2.00
N VAL A 72 -0.29 -0.56 -2.08
CA VAL A 72 -0.79 0.62 -1.37
C VAL A 72 -2.25 0.91 -1.72
N ALA A 73 -2.58 0.91 -3.02
CA ALA A 73 -3.93 1.16 -3.51
C ALA A 73 -4.96 0.17 -2.94
N VAL A 74 -4.64 -1.12 -2.96
CA VAL A 74 -5.49 -2.17 -2.37
C VAL A 74 -5.60 -2.01 -0.86
N GLY A 75 -4.49 -1.74 -0.17
CA GLY A 75 -4.48 -1.53 1.27
C GLY A 75 -5.35 -0.34 1.68
N ILE A 76 -5.20 0.81 1.03
CA ILE A 76 -5.98 2.01 1.31
C ILE A 76 -7.46 1.79 0.96
N ALA A 77 -7.78 1.12 -0.15
CA ALA A 77 -9.16 0.78 -0.47
C ALA A 77 -9.80 -0.14 0.58
N LEU A 78 -9.06 -1.14 1.07
CA LEU A 78 -9.52 -2.03 2.15
C LEU A 78 -9.66 -1.27 3.48
N GLY A 79 -8.74 -0.36 3.79
CA GLY A 79 -8.83 0.49 4.97
C GLY A 79 -10.04 1.42 4.90
N ALA A 80 -10.33 2.01 3.74
CA ALA A 80 -11.53 2.82 3.53
C ALA A 80 -12.82 1.97 3.67
N TYR A 81 -12.83 0.76 3.11
CA TYR A 81 -13.90 -0.21 3.37
C TYR A 81 -14.08 -0.47 4.86
N ARG A 82 -12.98 -0.69 5.59
CA ARG A 82 -13.01 -0.97 7.03
C ARG A 82 -13.54 0.22 7.83
N ILE A 83 -13.23 1.47 7.44
CA ILE A 83 -13.80 2.68 8.07
C ILE A 83 -15.32 2.70 7.85
N VAL A 84 -15.79 2.45 6.63
CA VAL A 84 -17.22 2.44 6.30
C VAL A 84 -17.96 1.29 7.00
N ALA A 85 -17.39 0.08 7.00
CA ALA A 85 -17.96 -1.11 7.64
C ALA A 85 -17.93 -1.01 9.18
N GLY A 86 -16.95 -0.29 9.71
CA GLY A 86 -16.79 -0.07 11.14
C GLY A 86 -16.18 -1.22 11.93
N ASP A 87 -15.54 -2.15 11.23
CA ASP A 87 -14.91 -3.33 11.83
C ASP A 87 -13.72 -2.94 12.72
N PRO A 88 -13.36 -3.73 13.75
CA PRO A 88 -12.18 -3.46 14.55
C PRO A 88 -10.87 -3.61 13.74
N ILE A 89 -10.01 -2.59 13.75
CA ILE A 89 -8.77 -2.56 12.96
C ILE A 89 -7.81 -3.71 13.27
N HIS A 90 -7.77 -4.16 14.53
CA HIS A 90 -6.79 -5.17 14.98
C HIS A 90 -6.93 -6.50 14.24
N TYR A 91 -8.14 -6.90 13.82
CA TYR A 91 -8.32 -8.14 13.05
C TYR A 91 -7.58 -8.09 11.71
N TYR A 92 -7.64 -6.95 11.02
CA TYR A 92 -6.98 -6.75 9.73
C TYR A 92 -5.47 -6.70 9.89
N ILE A 93 -4.97 -5.95 10.87
CA ILE A 93 -3.54 -5.77 11.08
C ILE A 93 -2.89 -7.08 11.56
N ILE A 94 -3.50 -7.78 12.52
CA ILE A 94 -3.00 -9.07 12.99
C ILE A 94 -2.97 -10.08 11.84
N THR A 95 -4.07 -10.22 11.09
CA THR A 95 -4.14 -11.13 9.95
C THR A 95 -3.11 -10.78 8.88
N GLY A 96 -2.98 -9.49 8.55
CA GLY A 96 -2.02 -9.01 7.58
C GLY A 96 -0.57 -9.29 8.00
N TYR A 97 -0.21 -9.09 9.27
CA TYR A 97 1.14 -9.40 9.76
C TYR A 97 1.40 -10.91 9.84
N LEU A 98 0.41 -11.73 10.14
CA LEU A 98 0.55 -13.19 10.03
C LEU A 98 0.85 -13.60 8.58
N LEU A 99 0.20 -12.97 7.59
CA LEU A 99 0.52 -13.17 6.18
C LEU A 99 1.92 -12.67 5.84
N VAL A 100 2.35 -11.52 6.37
CA VAL A 100 3.71 -11.00 6.17
C VAL A 100 4.76 -11.98 6.70
N ILE A 101 4.57 -12.52 7.90
CA ILE A 101 5.46 -13.54 8.49
C ILE A 101 5.46 -14.81 7.63
N GLY A 102 4.29 -15.27 7.20
CA GLY A 102 4.17 -16.41 6.29
C GLY A 102 4.90 -16.19 4.97
N PHE A 103 4.72 -15.04 4.34
CA PHE A 103 5.39 -14.69 3.08
C PHE A 103 6.90 -14.55 3.25
N THR A 104 7.34 -14.00 4.39
CA THR A 104 8.77 -13.87 4.71
C THR A 104 9.46 -15.24 4.71
N TYR A 105 8.79 -16.30 5.17
CA TYR A 105 9.34 -17.66 5.16
C TYR A 105 9.55 -18.23 3.74
N PHE A 106 8.74 -17.82 2.77
CA PHE A 106 8.81 -18.32 1.38
C PHE A 106 9.53 -17.39 0.42
N ALA A 107 9.72 -16.13 0.80
CA ALA A 107 10.31 -15.09 -0.04
C ALA A 107 11.84 -15.28 -0.16
N PRO A 108 12.42 -15.02 -1.35
CA PRO A 108 13.87 -15.06 -1.51
C PRO A 108 14.54 -13.92 -0.71
N ASP A 109 15.73 -14.18 -0.14
CA ASP A 109 16.41 -13.26 0.79
C ASP A 109 16.60 -11.84 0.24
N TYR A 110 16.79 -11.68 -1.07
CA TYR A 110 16.98 -10.37 -1.69
C TYR A 110 15.70 -9.51 -1.73
N ILE A 111 14.50 -10.12 -1.75
CA ILE A 111 13.24 -9.36 -1.83
C ILE A 111 12.76 -8.91 -0.46
N ILE A 112 13.14 -9.61 0.62
CA ILE A 112 12.65 -9.36 1.97
C ILE A 112 12.99 -7.92 2.41
N PRO A 113 14.25 -7.44 2.37
CA PRO A 113 14.57 -6.06 2.76
C PRO A 113 13.81 -5.02 1.91
N ILE A 114 13.70 -5.26 0.60
CA ILE A 114 12.99 -4.38 -0.33
C ILE A 114 11.50 -4.29 0.06
N ALA A 115 10.87 -5.39 0.46
CA ALA A 115 9.47 -5.42 0.87
C ALA A 115 9.22 -4.59 2.15
N TYR A 116 10.07 -4.74 3.16
CA TYR A 116 9.95 -3.98 4.42
C TYR A 116 10.26 -2.49 4.21
N ASP A 117 11.28 -2.15 3.42
CA ASP A 117 11.58 -0.76 3.04
C ASP A 117 10.43 -0.14 2.25
N SER A 118 9.83 -0.89 1.33
CA SER A 118 8.68 -0.41 0.54
C SER A 118 7.46 -0.12 1.39
N GLY A 119 7.24 -0.88 2.48
CA GLY A 119 6.22 -0.55 3.47
C GLY A 119 6.53 0.78 4.18
N GLY A 120 7.79 0.99 4.57
CA GLY A 120 8.25 2.24 5.19
C GLY A 120 8.14 3.47 4.27
N VAL A 121 8.30 3.33 2.96
CA VAL A 121 8.11 4.41 1.98
C VAL A 121 6.72 5.04 2.07
N THR A 122 5.70 4.28 2.43
CA THR A 122 4.34 4.83 2.54
C THR A 122 4.19 5.82 3.69
N THR A 123 5.20 5.89 4.57
CA THR A 123 5.32 6.88 5.64
C THR A 123 6.04 8.18 5.22
N SER A 124 6.36 8.36 3.93
CA SER A 124 7.13 9.51 3.46
C SER A 124 6.28 10.69 3.00
N THR A 125 6.95 11.68 2.41
CA THR A 125 6.53 13.09 2.34
C THR A 125 5.29 13.36 1.50
N VAL A 126 4.98 12.53 0.50
CA VAL A 126 3.81 12.73 -0.37
C VAL A 126 2.64 11.84 0.07
N THR A 127 2.91 10.57 0.35
CA THR A 127 1.87 9.56 0.57
C THR A 127 1.15 9.76 1.93
N VAL A 128 1.87 9.98 3.04
CA VAL A 128 1.24 10.08 4.37
C VAL A 128 0.23 11.20 4.49
N PRO A 129 0.55 12.45 4.14
CA PRO A 129 -0.39 13.55 4.38
C PRO A 129 -1.70 13.35 3.61
N LEU A 130 -1.63 12.79 2.40
CA LEU A 130 -2.82 12.48 1.59
C LEU A 130 -3.64 11.34 2.17
N VAL A 131 -2.98 10.25 2.59
CA VAL A 131 -3.66 9.10 3.20
C VAL A 131 -4.27 9.47 4.54
N ALA A 132 -3.55 10.25 5.36
CA ALA A 132 -4.06 10.77 6.61
C ALA A 132 -5.27 11.68 6.36
N ALA A 133 -5.16 12.66 5.46
CA ALA A 133 -6.28 13.57 5.16
C ALA A 133 -7.52 12.81 4.67
N LEU A 134 -7.36 11.81 3.80
CA LEU A 134 -8.46 10.94 3.38
C LEU A 134 -9.05 10.15 4.56
N GLY A 135 -8.20 9.52 5.37
CA GLY A 135 -8.64 8.71 6.51
C GLY A 135 -9.37 9.53 7.57
N LEU A 136 -8.80 10.67 7.98
CA LEU A 136 -9.44 11.60 8.93
C LEU A 136 -10.75 12.13 8.34
N GLY A 137 -10.75 12.61 7.11
CA GLY A 137 -11.96 13.12 6.46
C GLY A 137 -13.08 12.06 6.37
N LEU A 138 -12.76 10.80 6.07
CA LEU A 138 -13.76 9.73 6.08
C LEU A 138 -14.27 9.44 7.50
N ALA A 139 -13.39 9.40 8.50
CA ALA A 139 -13.77 9.11 9.87
C ALA A 139 -14.52 10.26 10.56
N GLU A 140 -14.32 11.51 10.15
CA GLU A 140 -15.09 12.66 10.66
C GLU A 140 -16.49 12.74 10.07
N ASN A 141 -16.67 12.26 8.83
CA ASN A 141 -17.94 12.34 8.11
C ASN A 141 -18.79 11.05 8.16
N ILE A 142 -18.31 10.00 8.83
CA ILE A 142 -19.04 8.75 9.04
C ILE A 142 -19.35 8.59 10.52
N ASP A 143 -20.65 8.50 10.84
CA ASP A 143 -21.12 8.39 12.22
C ASP A 143 -20.53 7.17 12.95
N GLY A 144 -20.17 7.40 14.22
CA GLY A 144 -19.63 6.36 15.11
C GLY A 144 -18.18 5.95 14.82
N ARG A 145 -17.45 6.72 14.00
CA ARG A 145 -16.01 6.55 13.79
C ARG A 145 -15.18 7.44 14.69
N ASN A 146 -13.99 6.98 15.02
CA ASN A 146 -13.00 7.72 15.78
C ASN A 146 -11.89 8.16 14.82
N PRO A 147 -11.73 9.46 14.51
CA PRO A 147 -10.70 9.93 13.58
C PRO A 147 -9.28 9.51 13.95
N LEU A 148 -8.97 9.39 15.25
CA LEU A 148 -7.66 8.99 15.72
C LEU A 148 -7.37 7.50 15.45
N ILE A 149 -8.33 6.61 15.70
CA ILE A 149 -8.13 5.17 15.51
C ILE A 149 -8.42 4.77 14.06
N ASP A 150 -9.54 5.24 13.52
CA ASP A 150 -10.05 4.85 12.22
C ASP A 150 -9.37 5.62 11.08
N GLY A 151 -9.19 6.93 11.25
CA GLY A 151 -8.57 7.78 10.24
C GLY A 151 -7.08 7.51 10.08
N PHE A 152 -6.29 7.68 11.15
CA PHE A 152 -4.85 7.35 11.10
C PHE A 152 -4.59 5.86 10.85
N GLY A 153 -5.51 4.98 11.25
CA GLY A 153 -5.42 3.55 10.99
C GLY A 153 -5.26 3.20 9.50
N LEU A 154 -5.69 4.08 8.60
CA LEU A 154 -5.52 3.92 7.15
C LEU A 154 -4.03 3.85 6.73
N ILE A 155 -3.15 4.53 7.45
CA ILE A 155 -1.69 4.49 7.22
C ILE A 155 -1.15 3.06 7.44
N ALA A 156 -1.66 2.35 8.45
CA ALA A 156 -1.22 0.99 8.73
C ALA A 156 -1.52 0.05 7.55
N PHE A 157 -2.67 0.21 6.89
CA PHE A 157 -2.99 -0.54 5.67
C PHE A 157 -2.08 -0.16 4.51
N ALA A 158 -1.81 1.14 4.34
CA ALA A 158 -0.90 1.64 3.31
C ALA A 158 0.50 1.03 3.45
N SER A 159 1.01 0.84 4.68
CA SER A 159 2.33 0.24 4.92
C SER A 159 2.35 -1.29 4.82
N LEU A 160 1.28 -1.97 5.24
CA LEU A 160 1.24 -3.43 5.32
C LEU A 160 1.14 -4.09 3.94
N PHE A 161 0.27 -3.58 3.07
CA PHE A 161 -0.02 -4.24 1.80
C PHE A 161 1.15 -4.24 0.79
N PRO A 162 1.98 -3.20 0.67
CA PRO A 162 3.21 -3.24 -0.12
C PRO A 162 4.16 -4.36 0.29
N MET A 163 4.28 -4.65 1.58
CA MET A 163 5.11 -5.76 2.05
C MET A 163 4.61 -7.07 1.45
N LEU A 164 3.29 -7.30 1.50
CA LEU A 164 2.65 -8.49 0.93
C LEU A 164 2.82 -8.57 -0.59
N THR A 165 2.54 -7.48 -1.31
CA THR A 165 2.61 -7.50 -2.79
C THR A 165 4.03 -7.63 -3.31
N VAL A 166 5.01 -7.00 -2.66
CA VAL A 166 6.43 -7.12 -3.03
C VAL A 166 6.98 -8.51 -2.74
N MET A 167 6.69 -9.08 -1.56
CA MET A 167 7.09 -10.47 -1.28
C MET A 167 6.40 -11.45 -2.22
N GLY A 168 5.11 -11.29 -2.49
CA GLY A 168 4.37 -12.10 -3.45
C GLY A 168 4.96 -12.02 -4.86
N TYR A 169 5.37 -10.82 -5.30
CA TYR A 169 6.08 -10.63 -6.55
C TYR A 169 7.44 -11.35 -6.59
N GLY A 170 8.22 -11.26 -5.51
CA GLY A 170 9.52 -11.95 -5.41
C GLY A 170 9.39 -13.47 -5.45
N ILE A 171 8.45 -14.03 -4.68
CA ILE A 171 8.13 -15.46 -4.68
C ILE A 171 7.73 -15.92 -6.09
N TYR A 172 6.84 -15.16 -6.75
CA TYR A 172 6.42 -15.45 -8.11
C TYR A 172 7.60 -15.40 -9.09
N ALA A 173 8.44 -14.36 -9.03
CA ALA A 173 9.59 -14.22 -9.91
C ALA A 173 10.58 -15.40 -9.76
N GLU A 174 10.91 -15.78 -8.52
CA GLU A 174 11.82 -16.88 -8.22
C GLU A 174 11.26 -18.23 -8.71
N TYR A 175 9.97 -18.48 -8.49
CA TYR A 175 9.30 -19.68 -8.97
C TYR A 175 9.34 -19.80 -10.50
N TYR A 176 9.10 -18.70 -11.21
CA TYR A 176 9.15 -18.68 -12.68
C TYR A 176 10.57 -18.89 -13.22
N LYS A 177 11.58 -18.31 -12.57
CA LYS A 177 12.99 -18.51 -12.91
C LYS A 177 13.38 -20.00 -12.80
N ASN A 178 13.09 -20.63 -11.66
CA ASN A 178 13.39 -22.05 -11.43
C ASN A 178 12.73 -22.96 -12.48
N LYS A 179 11.48 -22.68 -12.85
CA LYS A 179 10.77 -23.44 -13.88
C LYS A 179 11.38 -23.33 -15.28
N LEU A 180 12.00 -22.19 -15.61
CA LEU A 180 12.70 -22.00 -16.88
C LEU A 180 14.02 -22.77 -16.91
N THR A 181 14.83 -22.68 -15.85
CA THR A 181 16.10 -23.42 -15.73
C THR A 181 15.89 -24.93 -15.86
N THR A 182 14.90 -25.51 -15.17
CA THR A 182 14.58 -26.95 -15.29
C THR A 182 14.13 -27.36 -16.70
N LYS A 183 13.59 -26.45 -17.51
CA LYS A 183 13.23 -26.73 -18.92
C LYS A 183 14.44 -26.72 -19.84
N GLU A 184 15.42 -25.86 -19.58
CA GLU A 184 16.67 -25.81 -20.33
C GLU A 184 17.54 -27.04 -20.05
N GLU A 185 17.61 -27.50 -18.79
CA GLU A 185 18.34 -28.73 -18.42
C GLU A 185 17.74 -30.02 -19.02
N ARG A 186 16.48 -29.98 -19.45
CA ARG A 186 15.77 -31.11 -20.09
C ARG A 186 15.86 -31.12 -21.61
N ARG A 187 16.50 -30.12 -22.24
CA ARG A 187 16.70 -30.02 -23.69
C ARG A 187 18.13 -30.37 -24.05
#